data_AF-A0A7S0PZK6-F1
#
_entry.id   AF-A0A7S0PZK6-F1
#
_cell.length_a   1.000
_cell.length_b   1.000
_cell.length_c   1.000
_cell.angle_alpha   90.00
_cell.angle_beta   90.00
_cell.angle_gamma   90.00
#
_symmetry.space_group_name_H-M   'P 1'
#
loop_
_entity.id
_entity.type
_entity.pdbx_description
1 polymer ?
#
loop_
_entity_poly.entity_id
_entity_poly.type
_entity_poly.pdbx_seq_one_letter_code
_entity_poly.pdbx_strand_id
1 'polypeptide(L)'
;RTRWSLVEVIRRSGVPLAKALEEGLLLSVVIRWSCNLNPHGKPCLPVLRAFPLSRGGFSTQWASYYAQREGARTVPARDLHSARGLRLIFSSRGVGRRLDLFSGVLQLFVMLALLTVAKLLADTIMQYAFAERRHFRDYKAETTPDFSDVRAKVEEFEKQAKAEQEQRIDDEDAKMV
;
A
#
# COMPACT_ATOMS: atom_id res chain seq x y z
N ARG A 1 30.66 -8.45 17.08
CA ARG A 1 30.32 -9.83 16.65
C ARG A 1 29.11 -10.29 17.45
N THR A 2 27.94 -10.46 16.82
CA THR A 2 26.72 -10.92 17.51
C THR A 2 26.70 -12.45 17.53
N ARG A 3 26.48 -13.05 18.71
CA ARG A 3 26.32 -14.50 18.90
C ARG A 3 25.02 -14.73 19.65
N TRP A 4 24.26 -15.75 19.28
CA TRP A 4 23.03 -16.14 19.95
C TRP A 4 23.09 -17.62 20.32
N SER A 5 22.66 -17.96 21.54
CA SER A 5 22.51 -19.35 21.97
C SER A 5 21.15 -19.89 21.53
N LEU A 6 21.07 -21.21 21.35
CA LEU A 6 19.82 -21.87 20.96
C LEU A 6 18.69 -21.63 21.98
N VAL A 7 19.03 -21.62 23.28
CA VAL A 7 18.09 -21.34 24.38
C VAL A 7 17.49 -19.94 24.25
N GLU A 8 18.29 -18.94 23.88
CA GLU A 8 17.82 -17.57 23.69
C GLU A 8 16.86 -17.47 22.48
N VAL A 9 17.12 -18.22 21.41
CA VAL A 9 16.23 -18.27 20.24
C VAL A 9 14.88 -18.89 20.60
N ILE A 10 14.88 -19.99 21.36
CA ILE A 10 13.65 -20.66 21.82
C ILE A 10 12.87 -19.73 22.76
N ARG A 11 13.55 -19.09 23.72
CA ARG A 11 12.92 -18.13 24.65
C ARG A 11 12.27 -16.97 23.91
N ARG A 12 12.90 -16.45 22.86
CA ARG A 12 12.35 -15.37 22.01
C ARG A 12 11.11 -15.79 21.20
N SER A 13 10.94 -17.09 20.96
CA SER A 13 9.76 -17.63 20.28
C SER A 13 8.51 -17.69 21.18
N GLY A 14 8.68 -17.49 22.50
CA GLY A 14 7.60 -17.57 23.48
C GLY A 14 7.17 -19.00 23.85
N VAL A 15 7.86 -20.02 23.34
CA VAL A 15 7.58 -21.43 23.64
C VAL A 15 8.41 -21.89 24.85
N PRO A 16 7.81 -22.59 25.83
CA PRO A 16 8.55 -23.20 26.94
C PRO A 16 9.61 -24.19 26.45
N LEU A 17 10.81 -24.14 27.04
CA LEU A 17 11.94 -24.97 26.61
C LEU A 17 11.66 -26.47 26.76
N ALA A 18 11.03 -26.89 27.85
CA ALA A 18 10.71 -28.29 28.11
C ALA A 18 9.84 -28.89 26.99
N LYS A 19 8.76 -28.18 26.64
CA LYS A 19 7.86 -28.58 25.55
C LYS A 19 8.56 -28.67 24.20
N ALA A 20 9.47 -27.72 23.92
CA ALA A 20 10.23 -27.70 22.68
C ALA A 20 11.20 -28.89 22.55
N LEU A 21 11.71 -29.42 23.66
CA LEU A 21 12.61 -30.57 23.69
C LEU A 21 11.87 -31.92 23.61
N GLU A 22 10.70 -32.02 24.26
CA GLU A 22 9.91 -33.26 24.28
C GLU A 22 9.18 -33.52 22.95
N GLU A 23 8.47 -32.52 22.43
CA GLU A 23 7.63 -32.66 21.23
C GLU A 23 8.41 -32.33 19.94
N GLY A 24 9.53 -31.61 20.05
CA GLY A 24 10.20 -30.96 18.93
C GLY A 24 9.52 -29.64 18.55
N LEU A 25 10.19 -28.80 17.75
CA LEU A 25 9.66 -27.48 17.38
C LEU A 25 10.15 -27.04 16.01
N LEU A 26 9.23 -26.47 15.23
CA LEU A 26 9.54 -25.81 13.98
C LEU A 26 9.58 -24.29 14.19
N LEU A 27 10.78 -23.71 14.15
CA LEU A 27 11.00 -22.28 14.36
C LEU A 27 11.39 -21.59 13.05
N SER A 28 10.76 -20.45 12.77
CA SER A 28 11.23 -19.49 11.79
C SER A 28 12.09 -18.44 12.50
N VAL A 29 13.37 -18.40 12.18
CA VAL A 29 14.34 -17.44 12.70
C VAL A 29 14.57 -16.38 11.64
N VAL A 30 14.05 -15.18 11.89
CA VAL A 30 14.17 -14.03 10.99
C VAL A 30 15.23 -13.07 11.51
N ILE A 31 16.31 -12.94 10.75
CA ILE A 31 17.36 -11.95 10.99
C ILE A 31 16.98 -10.70 10.21
N ARG A 32 16.60 -9.63 10.93
CA ARG A 32 16.22 -8.35 10.34
C ARG A 32 17.37 -7.37 10.37
N TRP A 33 17.70 -6.82 9.21
CA TRP A 33 18.65 -5.73 9.04
C TRP A 33 17.88 -4.45 8.77
N SER A 34 18.12 -3.42 9.58
CA SER A 34 17.54 -2.08 9.37
C SER A 34 18.69 -1.10 9.44
N CYS A 35 19.36 -0.90 8.30
CA CYS A 35 20.59 -0.14 8.23
C CYS A 35 20.34 1.29 7.78
N ASN A 36 20.98 2.24 8.45
CA ASN A 36 21.20 3.57 7.90
C ASN A 36 22.57 3.58 7.21
N LEU A 37 22.57 3.71 5.89
CA LEU A 37 23.74 3.66 5.02
C LEU A 37 24.39 5.05 4.83
N ASN A 38 23.97 6.05 5.61
CA ASN A 38 24.58 7.38 5.56
C ASN A 38 26.01 7.36 6.14
N PRO A 39 26.90 8.26 5.68
CA PRO A 39 28.32 8.30 6.09
C PRO A 39 28.55 8.39 7.61
N HIS A 40 27.65 9.06 8.34
CA HIS A 40 27.69 9.20 9.79
C HIS A 40 26.68 8.31 10.53
N GLY A 41 26.20 7.26 9.86
CA GLY A 41 25.23 6.32 10.41
C GLY A 41 25.83 5.46 11.53
N LYS A 42 24.97 5.02 12.46
CA LYS A 42 25.32 3.98 13.45
C LYS A 42 25.68 2.67 12.74
N PRO A 43 26.58 1.85 13.30
CA PRO A 43 26.89 0.53 12.74
C PRO A 43 25.62 -0.31 12.61
N CYS A 44 25.41 -0.91 11.45
CA CYS A 44 24.22 -1.72 11.22
C CYS A 44 24.31 -3.06 11.95
N LEU A 45 23.44 -3.26 12.93
CA LEU A 45 23.37 -4.48 13.71
C LEU A 45 22.09 -5.27 13.37
N PRO A 46 22.20 -6.61 13.23
CA PRO A 46 21.05 -7.45 12.98
C PRO A 46 20.19 -7.63 14.23
N VAL A 47 18.88 -7.65 14.04
CA VAL A 47 17.91 -8.00 15.09
C VAL A 47 17.34 -9.38 14.80
N LEU A 48 17.59 -10.33 15.69
CA LEU A 48 17.05 -11.69 15.61
C LEU A 48 15.64 -11.74 16.22
N ARG A 49 14.67 -12.23 15.43
CA ARG A 49 13.33 -12.59 15.87
C ARG A 49 13.06 -14.06 15.57
N ALA A 50 12.41 -14.76 16.48
CA ALA A 50 12.06 -16.17 16.33
C ALA A 50 10.55 -16.32 16.47
N PHE A 51 9.93 -17.12 15.60
CA PHE A 51 8.50 -17.37 15.60
C PHE A 51 8.25 -18.88 15.47
N PRO A 52 7.35 -19.47 16.28
CA PRO A 52 6.92 -20.84 16.07
C PRO A 52 6.03 -20.90 14.82
N LEU A 53 6.38 -21.78 13.88
CA LEU A 53 5.62 -21.94 12.63
C LEU A 53 4.51 -22.99 12.75
N SER A 54 4.67 -23.95 13.66
CA SER A 54 3.69 -24.99 13.95
C SER A 54 3.32 -24.95 15.43
N ARG A 55 2.05 -25.27 15.74
CA ARG A 55 1.57 -25.50 17.11
C ARG A 55 1.87 -26.92 17.61
N GLY A 56 2.17 -27.85 16.69
CA GLY A 56 2.54 -29.23 17.00
C GLY A 56 4.04 -29.46 16.94
N GLY A 57 4.48 -30.56 17.56
CA GLY A 57 5.85 -31.04 17.54
C GLY A 57 6.43 -31.29 16.16
N PHE A 58 7.75 -31.27 16.03
CA PHE A 58 8.46 -31.62 14.79
C PHE A 58 9.15 -32.98 14.93
N SER A 59 8.71 -33.94 14.13
CA SER A 59 9.31 -35.27 14.02
C SER A 59 9.63 -35.59 12.56
N THR A 60 10.75 -36.25 12.33
CA THR A 60 11.14 -36.78 11.03
C THR A 60 11.48 -38.26 11.15
N GLN A 61 11.23 -39.01 10.08
CA GLN A 61 11.56 -40.43 9.99
C GLN A 61 12.39 -40.66 8.73
N TRP A 62 13.43 -41.48 8.85
CA TRP A 62 14.22 -41.95 7.72
C TRP A 62 14.56 -43.42 7.93
N ALA A 63 14.76 -44.16 6.84
CA ALA A 63 15.08 -45.58 6.91
C ALA A 63 16.43 -45.84 6.24
N SER A 64 17.26 -46.63 6.92
CA SER A 64 18.50 -47.17 6.39
C SER A 64 18.21 -48.56 5.85
N TYR A 65 18.25 -48.71 4.52
CA TYR A 65 17.95 -49.97 3.85
C TYR A 65 19.23 -50.78 3.66
N TYR A 66 19.18 -52.06 3.99
CA TYR A 66 20.30 -52.98 3.80
C TYR A 66 19.80 -54.38 3.47
N ALA A 67 20.70 -55.23 2.99
CA ALA A 67 20.40 -56.62 2.69
C ALA A 67 21.01 -57.51 3.78
N GLN A 68 20.19 -58.33 4.42
CA GLN A 68 20.63 -59.27 5.45
C GLN A 68 20.65 -60.68 4.86
N ARG A 69 21.75 -61.41 5.09
CA ARG A 69 21.86 -62.80 4.67
C ARG A 69 21.25 -63.70 5.74
N GLU A 70 20.16 -64.36 5.40
CA GLU A 70 19.48 -65.34 6.26
C GLU A 70 19.66 -66.72 5.61
N GLY A 71 20.72 -67.43 6.01
CA GLY A 71 21.14 -68.69 5.40
C GLY A 71 21.61 -68.54 3.95
N ALA A 72 20.92 -69.20 3.02
CA ALA A 72 21.23 -69.19 1.58
C ALA A 72 20.53 -68.06 0.79
N ARG A 73 19.66 -67.27 1.45
CA ARG A 73 18.90 -66.19 0.80
C ARG A 73 19.32 -64.83 1.33
N THR A 74 19.24 -63.84 0.46
CA THR A 74 19.44 -62.42 0.79
C THR A 74 18.07 -61.78 0.93
N VAL A 75 17.72 -61.32 2.13
CA VAL A 75 16.41 -60.71 2.44
C VAL A 75 16.61 -59.19 2.60
N PRO A 76 15.74 -58.35 2.00
CA PRO A 76 15.80 -56.90 2.23
C PRO A 76 15.34 -56.58 3.66
N ALA A 77 16.17 -55.84 4.39
CA ALA A 77 15.90 -55.36 5.74
C ALA A 77 16.03 -53.83 5.80
N ARG A 78 15.45 -53.21 6.83
CA ARG A 78 15.59 -51.77 7.06
C ARG A 78 15.58 -51.42 8.54
N ASP A 79 16.42 -50.47 8.91
CA ASP A 79 16.35 -49.79 10.20
C ASP A 79 15.57 -48.49 10.04
N LEU A 80 14.43 -48.39 10.72
CA LEU A 80 13.64 -47.16 10.73
C LEU A 80 14.08 -46.28 11.89
N HIS A 81 14.62 -45.11 11.58
CA HIS A 81 14.99 -44.09 12.54
C HIS A 81 13.88 -43.05 12.64
N SER A 82 13.47 -42.72 13.87
CA SER A 82 12.55 -41.62 14.14
C SER A 82 13.22 -40.64 15.10
N ALA A 83 13.33 -39.38 14.68
CA ALA A 83 13.87 -38.31 15.51
C ALA A 83 12.82 -37.22 15.73
N ARG A 84 12.70 -36.77 16.98
CA ARG A 84 11.98 -35.55 17.36
C ARG A 84 13.01 -34.50 17.72
N GLY A 85 12.81 -33.28 17.24
CA GLY A 85 13.80 -32.25 17.46
C GLY A 85 13.42 -30.88 16.96
N LEU A 86 14.41 -30.00 16.94
CA LEU A 86 14.24 -28.60 16.55
C LEU A 86 14.62 -28.43 15.08
N ARG A 87 13.71 -27.88 14.29
CA ARG A 87 14.01 -27.43 12.92
C ARG A 87 13.97 -25.93 12.87
N LEU A 88 15.12 -25.33 12.57
CA LEU A 88 15.28 -23.88 12.44
C LEU A 88 15.30 -23.52 10.96
N ILE A 89 14.37 -22.65 10.54
CA ILE A 89 14.36 -22.08 9.20
C ILE A 89 14.87 -20.65 9.32
N PHE A 90 16.09 -20.42 8.81
CA PHE A 90 16.69 -19.09 8.82
C PHE A 90 16.24 -18.29 7.61
N SER A 91 15.76 -17.07 7.86
CA SER A 91 15.45 -16.09 6.84
C SER A 91 16.15 -14.78 7.17
N SER A 92 16.84 -14.21 6.19
CA SER A 92 17.45 -12.88 6.32
C SER A 92 16.62 -11.88 5.53
N ARG A 93 16.22 -10.77 6.17
CA ARG A 93 15.51 -9.67 5.53
C ARG A 93 16.18 -8.36 5.89
N GLY A 94 16.49 -7.54 4.89
CA GLY A 94 17.16 -6.27 5.11
C GLY A 94 16.47 -5.11 4.42
N VAL A 95 16.42 -3.97 5.12
CA VAL A 95 16.08 -2.67 4.55
C VAL A 95 17.26 -1.74 4.82
N GLY A 96 17.85 -1.22 3.74
CA GLY A 96 18.86 -0.17 3.80
C GLY A 96 18.22 1.16 3.44
N ARG A 97 18.46 2.19 4.26
CA ARG A 97 18.05 3.57 3.96
C ARG A 97 19.30 4.41 3.73
N ARG A 98 19.32 5.14 2.63
CA ARG A 98 20.36 6.12 2.29
C ARG A 98 19.65 7.42 1.94
N LEU A 99 20.25 8.55 2.30
CA LEU A 99 19.80 9.84 1.81
C LEU A 99 20.06 9.93 0.30
N ASP A 100 18.97 10.12 -0.43
CA ASP A 100 18.96 10.35 -1.86
C ASP A 100 18.37 11.74 -2.11
N LEU A 101 19.13 12.59 -2.80
CA LEU A 101 18.73 13.97 -3.10
C LEU A 101 17.49 14.01 -3.99
N PHE A 102 17.37 13.06 -4.92
CA PHE A 102 16.20 13.00 -5.81
C PHE A 102 14.92 12.72 -5.02
N SER A 103 14.94 11.74 -4.12
CA SER A 103 13.80 11.47 -3.23
C SER A 103 13.44 12.67 -2.34
N GLY A 104 14.45 13.42 -1.86
CA GLY A 104 14.22 14.65 -1.08
C GLY A 104 13.55 15.77 -1.88
N VAL A 105 14.01 16.02 -3.09
CA VAL A 105 13.40 17.02 -3.99
C VAL A 105 11.97 16.63 -4.35
N LEU A 106 11.72 15.34 -4.63
CA LEU A 106 10.38 14.83 -4.91
C LEU A 106 9.44 15.06 -3.72
N GLN A 107 9.88 14.77 -2.49
CA GLN A 107 9.09 15.02 -1.29
C GLN A 107 8.79 16.51 -1.09
N LEU A 108 9.73 17.40 -1.43
CA LEU A 108 9.51 18.84 -1.36
C LEU A 108 8.44 19.31 -2.35
N PHE A 109 8.43 18.78 -3.58
CA PHE A 109 7.36 19.08 -4.53
C PHE A 109 5.99 18.57 -4.07
N VAL A 110 5.93 17.38 -3.45
CA VAL A 110 4.69 16.87 -2.88
C VAL A 110 4.19 17.78 -1.75
N MET A 111 5.06 18.30 -0.90
CA MET A 111 4.70 19.25 0.16
C MET A 111 4.13 20.56 -0.43
N LEU A 112 4.75 21.10 -1.48
CA LEU A 112 4.25 22.29 -2.16
C LEU A 112 2.90 22.05 -2.83
N ALA A 113 2.71 20.88 -3.45
CA ALA A 113 1.44 20.50 -4.04
C ALA A 113 0.32 20.34 -2.98
N LEU A 114 0.64 19.86 -1.78
CA LEU A 114 -0.35 19.73 -0.70
C LEU A 114 -0.88 21.08 -0.19
N LEU A 115 -0.13 22.18 -0.34
CA LEU A 115 -0.57 23.52 0.08
C LEU A 115 -1.79 24.00 -0.70
N THR A 116 -1.89 23.67 -2.00
CA THR A 116 -3.05 24.05 -2.82
C THR A 116 -4.29 23.28 -2.39
N VAL A 117 -4.14 22.01 -2.05
CA VAL A 117 -5.21 21.18 -1.49
C VAL A 117 -5.66 21.72 -0.13
N ALA A 118 -4.73 22.16 0.72
CA ALA A 118 -5.06 22.78 2.00
C ALA A 118 -5.89 24.06 1.83
N LYS A 119 -5.57 24.89 0.82
CA LYS A 119 -6.38 26.08 0.49
C LYS A 119 -7.81 25.70 0.08
N LEU A 120 -7.95 24.72 -0.81
CA LEU A 120 -9.27 24.22 -1.24
C LEU A 120 -10.06 23.68 -0.04
N LEU A 121 -9.41 22.94 0.85
CA LEU A 121 -10.04 22.43 2.06
C LEU A 121 -10.49 23.57 2.99
N ALA A 122 -9.62 24.55 3.25
CA ALA A 122 -9.97 25.72 4.05
C ALA A 122 -11.17 26.49 3.45
N ASP A 123 -11.16 26.65 2.13
CA ASP A 123 -12.24 27.29 1.38
C ASP A 123 -13.57 26.53 1.48
N THR A 124 -13.55 25.20 1.36
CA THR A 124 -14.75 24.38 1.52
C THR A 124 -15.29 24.44 2.93
N ILE A 125 -14.43 24.40 3.95
CA ILE A 125 -14.85 24.54 5.35
C ILE A 125 -15.51 25.90 5.59
N MET A 126 -14.90 27.00 5.12
CA MET A 126 -15.47 28.35 5.27
C MET A 126 -16.82 28.51 4.57
N GLN A 127 -17.01 27.89 3.40
CA GLN A 127 -18.27 27.99 2.66
C GLN A 127 -19.42 27.14 3.24
N TYR A 128 -19.12 26.00 3.87
CA TYR A 128 -20.15 25.03 4.26
C TYR A 128 -20.36 24.89 5.77
N ALA A 129 -19.31 25.05 6.59
CA ALA A 129 -19.36 24.73 8.02
C ALA A 129 -19.56 25.95 8.94
N PHE A 130 -19.11 27.14 8.53
CA PHE A 130 -19.18 28.34 9.39
C PHE A 130 -20.56 29.03 9.36
N ALA A 131 -20.93 29.63 10.48
CA ALA A 131 -22.21 30.35 10.65
C ALA A 131 -22.32 31.57 9.71
N GLU A 132 -21.22 32.29 9.49
CA GLU A 132 -21.16 33.45 8.58
C GLU A 132 -20.81 33.10 7.12
N ARG A 133 -21.12 31.88 6.68
CA ARG A 133 -20.84 31.42 5.30
C ARG A 133 -21.35 32.34 4.19
N ARG A 134 -22.45 33.08 4.42
CA ARG A 134 -23.03 34.01 3.44
C ARG A 134 -22.09 35.19 3.20
N HIS A 135 -21.63 35.81 4.28
CA HIS A 135 -20.67 36.92 4.25
C HIS A 135 -19.40 36.52 3.50
N PHE A 136 -18.82 35.34 3.80
CA PHE A 136 -17.63 34.86 3.10
C PHE A 136 -17.87 34.59 1.59
N ARG A 137 -19.06 34.13 1.20
CA ARG A 137 -19.39 33.91 -0.23
C ARG A 137 -19.50 35.21 -1.00
N ASP A 138 -20.08 36.24 -0.39
CA ASP A 138 -20.30 37.54 -1.02
C ASP A 138 -18.96 38.25 -1.33
N TYR A 139 -17.94 38.12 -0.47
CA TYR A 139 -16.59 38.66 -0.78
C TYR A 139 -15.77 37.80 -1.72
N LYS A 140 -16.05 36.49 -1.80
CA LYS A 140 -15.23 35.57 -2.59
C LYS A 140 -15.69 35.47 -4.04
N ALA A 141 -16.99 35.55 -4.29
CA ALA A 141 -17.56 35.37 -5.62
C ALA A 141 -18.41 36.57 -5.99
N GLU A 142 -18.05 37.24 -7.08
CA GLU A 142 -18.89 38.28 -7.68
C GLU A 142 -19.98 37.63 -8.51
N THR A 143 -21.24 37.87 -8.13
CA THR A 143 -22.39 37.44 -8.93
C THR A 143 -22.54 38.37 -10.12
N THR A 144 -22.14 37.91 -11.30
CA THR A 144 -22.41 38.60 -12.56
C THR A 144 -23.84 38.30 -13.03
N PRO A 145 -24.57 39.28 -13.60
CA PRO A 145 -25.87 39.02 -14.20
C PRO A 145 -25.72 38.03 -15.35
N ASP A 146 -26.63 37.06 -15.42
CA ASP A 146 -26.67 36.11 -16.52
C ASP A 146 -27.27 36.80 -17.75
N PHE A 147 -26.51 36.90 -18.83
CA PHE A 147 -26.94 37.52 -20.08
C PHE A 147 -27.63 36.53 -21.03
N SER A 148 -27.88 35.29 -20.58
CA SER A 148 -28.61 34.26 -21.34
C SER A 148 -29.99 34.75 -21.80
N ASP A 149 -30.74 35.45 -20.95
CA ASP A 149 -32.06 36.02 -21.26
C ASP A 149 -32.03 37.13 -22.33
N VAL A 150 -30.98 37.96 -22.30
CA VAL A 150 -30.81 39.04 -23.30
C VAL A 150 -30.51 38.44 -24.66
N ARG A 151 -29.66 37.40 -24.69
CA ARG A 151 -29.31 36.71 -25.94
C ARG A 151 -30.51 35.96 -26.54
N ALA A 152 -31.34 35.33 -25.70
CA ALA A 152 -32.56 34.67 -26.15
C ALA A 152 -33.56 35.66 -26.80
N LYS A 153 -33.75 36.83 -26.18
CA LYS A 153 -34.62 37.89 -26.74
C LYS A 153 -34.09 38.45 -28.06
N VAL A 154 -32.78 38.67 -28.18
CA VAL A 154 -32.17 39.12 -29.45
C VAL A 154 -32.41 38.10 -30.57
N GLU A 155 -32.29 36.81 -30.27
CA GLU A 155 -32.52 35.75 -31.26
C GLU A 155 -34.00 35.67 -31.70
N GLU A 156 -34.95 35.94 -30.81
CA GLU A 156 -36.38 36.02 -31.14
C GLU A 156 -36.68 37.23 -32.04
N PHE A 157 -36.12 38.41 -31.73
CA PHE A 157 -36.29 39.60 -32.57
C PHE A 157 -35.68 39.45 -33.96
N GLU A 158 -34.51 38.80 -34.08
CA GLU A 158 -33.91 38.51 -35.38
C GLU A 158 -34.76 37.56 -36.23
N LYS A 159 -35.44 36.58 -35.61
CA LYS A 159 -36.37 35.67 -36.30
C LYS A 159 -37.62 36.42 -36.76
N GLN A 160 -38.18 37.28 -35.92
CA GLN A 160 -39.35 38.10 -36.28
C GLN A 160 -39.04 39.07 -37.41
N ALA A 161 -37.90 39.78 -37.35
CA ALA A 161 -37.48 40.71 -38.39
C ALA A 161 -37.28 40.03 -39.75
N LYS A 162 -36.71 38.81 -39.76
CA LYS A 162 -36.57 38.02 -40.99
C LYS A 162 -37.91 37.57 -41.55
N ALA A 163 -38.83 37.09 -40.71
CA ALA A 163 -40.16 36.67 -41.13
C ALA A 163 -41.01 37.84 -41.68
N GLU A 164 -40.93 39.02 -41.04
CA GLU A 164 -41.61 40.23 -41.55
C GLU A 164 -41.01 40.72 -42.87
N GLN A 165 -39.70 40.55 -43.06
CA GLN A 165 -39.03 40.92 -44.31
C GLN A 165 -39.38 39.96 -45.45
N GLU A 166 -39.47 38.66 -45.18
CA GLU A 166 -39.97 37.67 -46.14
C GLU A 166 -41.42 37.95 -46.54
N GLN A 167 -42.31 38.25 -45.57
CA GLN A 167 -43.70 38.61 -45.85
C GLN A 167 -43.83 39.88 -46.72
N ARG A 168 -42.99 40.90 -46.48
CA ARG A 168 -42.99 42.12 -47.30
C ARG A 168 -42.58 41.85 -48.75
N ILE A 169 -41.63 40.95 -48.97
CA ILE A 169 -41.17 40.58 -50.31
C ILE A 169 -42.28 39.80 -51.03
N ASP A 170 -42.91 38.84 -50.35
CA ASP A 170 -44.04 38.07 -50.91
C ASP A 170 -45.25 38.98 -51.27
N ASP A 171 -45.55 40.00 -50.45
CA ASP A 171 -46.61 40.98 -50.72
C ASP A 171 -46.30 41.93 -51.89
N GLU A 172 -45.03 42.26 -52.11
CA GLU A 172 -44.59 43.07 -53.26
C GLU A 172 -44.64 42.27 -54.56
N ASP A 173 -44.26 40.99 -54.53
CA ASP A 173 -44.36 40.09 -55.67
C ASP A 173 -45.81 39.76 -56.03
N ALA A 174 -46.71 39.65 -55.05
CA ALA A 174 -48.16 39.46 -55.28
C ALA A 174 -48.86 40.69 -55.88
N LYS A 175 -48.28 41.89 -55.78
CA LYS A 175 -48.80 43.12 -56.42
C LYS A 175 -48.28 43.34 -57.84
N MET A 176 -47.26 42.58 -58.27
CA MET A 176 -46.69 42.65 -59.62
C MET A 176 -47.26 41.62 -60.61
N VAL A 177 -48.23 40.80 -60.19
CA VAL A 177 -48.99 39.84 -61.02
C VAL A 177 -50.43 40.29 -61.17
#